data_AF-A0A7X7K7W9-F1
#
_entry.id   AF-A0A7X7K7W9-F1
#
_cell.length_a   1.000
_cell.length_b   1.000
_cell.length_c   1.000
_cell.angle_alpha   90.00
_cell.angle_beta   90.00
_cell.angle_gamma   90.00
#
_symmetry.space_group_name_H-M   'P 1'
#
loop_
_entity.id
_entity.type
_entity.pdbx_description
1 polymer ?
#
loop_
_entity_poly.entity_id
_entity_poly.type
_entity_poly.pdbx_seq_one_letter_code
_entity_poly.pdbx_strand_id
1 'polypeptide(L)'
;MTHEGGSEGAQRPRVHVLALGGTIAMTGELGPGVTPRLTAEDLLAATPGLDAVADVQAEQLRQLPSAALTRADLLATARRIIEVLDAGADAVVVTQGTDTIEETAFALDLVLPGPQPVVVTGAMRPANVAGADGPASLLAAVQVAASPAARGAGVLVVFDEQIHAASRVRKGRASSPGAFTSPDTGPLGWVVEGEVHVLAVPSRRRTVPDVDAALLERIRVGVLPVQLDDDGLLLDAVVGLDRDGRGFDALVVEAFGGGNVPPSLVGDLASLATRIPVVLTTRTGAGMVHTATYGYPGGGVDLVRAGLIPGGWLDARKARLLLTLLLAAGVGRDELAEWFV
;
A
#
# COMPACT_ATOMS: atom_id res chain seq x y z
N MET A 1 31.96 43.71 7.39
CA MET A 1 30.56 44.15 7.30
C MET A 1 29.73 42.90 7.51
N THR A 2 29.24 42.74 8.72
CA THR A 2 28.47 41.59 9.21
C THR A 2 27.07 41.66 8.61
N HIS A 3 26.67 40.62 7.86
CA HIS A 3 25.27 40.35 7.60
C HIS A 3 24.83 39.23 8.52
N GLU A 4 24.54 39.60 9.77
CA GLU A 4 23.58 38.86 10.60
C GLU A 4 22.19 39.23 10.07
N GLY A 5 21.66 38.40 9.17
CA GLY A 5 20.25 38.41 8.80
C GLY A 5 19.55 37.34 9.61
N GLY A 6 18.99 37.72 10.76
CA GLY A 6 18.12 36.85 11.53
C GLY A 6 16.90 36.46 10.69
N SER A 7 16.73 35.16 10.42
CA SER A 7 15.43 34.63 10.03
C SER A 7 14.57 34.57 11.31
N GLU A 8 13.61 35.47 11.44
CA GLU A 8 12.49 35.30 12.37
C GLU A 8 11.91 33.90 12.16
N GLY A 9 11.85 33.11 13.24
CA GLY A 9 11.60 31.68 13.21
C GLY A 9 10.25 31.35 12.60
N ALA A 10 10.25 30.93 11.34
CA ALA A 10 9.12 30.20 10.79
C ALA A 10 8.90 28.97 11.67
N GLN A 11 7.69 28.81 12.18
CA GLN A 11 7.34 27.65 12.99
C GLN A 11 7.55 26.40 12.13
N ARG A 12 8.39 25.47 12.60
CA ARG A 12 8.68 24.22 11.89
C ARG A 12 7.39 23.41 11.74
N PRO A 13 7.20 22.68 10.63
CA PRO A 13 6.07 21.79 10.46
C PRO A 13 5.99 20.77 11.59
N ARG A 14 4.78 20.51 12.09
CA ARG A 14 4.51 19.48 13.11
C ARG A 14 4.31 18.14 12.41
N VAL A 15 5.26 17.23 12.59
CA VAL A 15 5.21 15.88 11.99
C VAL A 15 5.01 14.86 13.09
N HIS A 16 3.96 14.05 12.97
CA HIS A 16 3.70 12.98 13.92
C HIS A 16 4.13 11.63 13.35
N VAL A 17 4.91 10.86 14.09
CA VAL A 17 5.42 9.55 13.71
C VAL A 17 4.62 8.47 14.43
N LEU A 18 3.81 7.72 13.68
CA LEU A 18 3.05 6.58 14.16
C LEU A 18 3.82 5.28 13.88
N ALA A 19 4.23 4.58 14.93
CA ALA A 19 4.93 3.30 14.77
C ALA A 19 3.97 2.10 14.86
N LEU A 20 4.04 1.23 13.85
CA LEU A 20 3.32 -0.04 13.78
C LEU A 20 4.21 -1.26 14.09
N GLY A 21 5.53 -1.05 14.15
CA GLY A 21 6.54 -2.07 14.39
C GLY A 21 7.37 -2.41 13.15
N GLY A 22 7.78 -3.67 13.03
CA GLY A 22 8.60 -4.17 11.91
C GLY A 22 10.10 -3.94 12.02
N THR A 23 10.83 -4.26 10.94
CA THR A 23 12.31 -4.35 10.90
C THR A 23 13.03 -3.09 11.38
N ILE A 24 12.46 -1.91 11.12
CA ILE A 24 13.02 -0.63 11.60
C ILE A 24 13.12 -0.58 13.13
N ALA A 25 12.20 -1.25 13.82
CA ALA A 25 12.16 -1.38 15.27
C ALA A 25 12.79 -2.70 15.79
N MET A 26 13.39 -3.52 14.92
CA MET A 26 13.97 -4.81 15.29
C MET A 26 15.45 -4.69 15.67
N THR A 27 15.79 -5.24 16.83
CA THR A 27 17.18 -5.40 17.32
C THR A 27 17.38 -6.79 17.92
N GLY A 28 18.63 -7.24 18.05
CA GLY A 28 18.95 -8.55 18.61
C GLY A 28 20.39 -8.98 18.32
N GLU A 29 20.74 -10.22 18.63
CA GLU A 29 22.03 -10.82 18.23
C GLU A 29 21.89 -11.55 16.89
N LEU A 30 22.97 -11.62 16.11
CA LEU A 30 23.07 -12.44 14.90
C LEU A 30 23.03 -13.93 15.31
N GLY A 31 21.82 -14.45 15.52
CA GLY A 31 21.57 -15.81 16.01
C GLY A 31 20.11 -16.21 15.83
N PRO A 32 19.28 -16.35 16.89
CA PRO A 32 17.89 -16.82 16.79
C PRO A 32 16.93 -15.89 16.01
N GLY A 33 17.44 -14.81 15.41
CA GLY A 33 16.69 -13.77 14.70
C GLY A 33 16.60 -12.47 15.50
N VAL A 34 16.24 -11.38 14.83
CA VAL A 34 15.98 -10.08 15.47
C VAL A 34 14.53 -10.01 15.95
N THR A 35 14.29 -9.27 17.03
CA THR A 35 12.96 -9.10 17.63
C THR A 35 12.59 -7.62 17.72
N PRO A 36 11.32 -7.24 17.56
CA PRO A 36 10.90 -5.84 17.69
C PRO A 36 11.08 -5.38 19.14
N ARG A 37 12.01 -4.45 19.37
CA ARG A 37 12.40 -3.96 20.71
C ARG A 37 12.47 -2.45 20.83
N LEU A 38 12.62 -1.72 19.73
CA LEU A 38 12.72 -0.26 19.75
C LEU A 38 11.31 0.36 19.75
N THR A 39 11.11 1.38 20.58
CA THR A 39 9.90 2.21 20.55
C THR A 39 9.99 3.27 19.45
N ALA A 40 8.89 3.98 19.19
CA ALA A 40 8.89 5.12 18.29
C ALA A 40 9.91 6.19 18.73
N GLU A 41 10.02 6.48 20.02
CA GLU A 41 11.00 7.43 20.57
C GLU A 41 12.44 6.97 20.36
N ASP A 42 12.72 5.67 20.48
CA ASP A 42 14.05 5.11 20.19
C ASP A 42 14.43 5.32 18.71
N LEU A 43 13.48 5.20 17.78
CA LEU A 43 13.71 5.45 16.35
C LEU A 43 14.07 6.92 16.09
N LEU A 44 13.38 7.84 16.76
CA LEU A 44 13.66 9.27 16.67
C LEU A 44 15.06 9.58 17.23
N ALA A 45 15.39 9.06 18.41
CA ALA A 45 16.68 9.26 19.05
C ALA A 45 17.86 8.71 18.22
N ALA A 46 17.62 7.62 17.49
CA ALA A 46 18.62 7.01 16.59
C ALA A 46 18.78 7.74 15.24
N THR A 47 17.95 8.74 14.95
CA THR A 47 17.90 9.41 13.64
C THR A 47 18.35 10.88 13.74
N PRO A 48 19.62 11.19 13.44
CA PRO A 48 20.11 12.56 13.50
C PRO A 48 19.47 13.43 12.40
N GLY A 49 19.29 14.71 12.71
CA GLY A 49 18.82 15.72 11.73
C GLY A 49 17.32 15.97 11.72
N LEU A 50 16.51 15.16 12.43
CA LEU A 50 15.06 15.35 12.51
C LEU A 50 14.66 16.74 13.04
N ASP A 51 15.30 17.20 14.12
CA ASP A 51 15.02 18.49 14.76
C ASP A 51 15.30 19.69 13.84
N ALA A 52 16.15 19.53 12.82
CA ALA A 52 16.42 20.58 11.84
C ALA A 52 15.29 20.72 10.81
N VAL A 53 14.52 19.64 10.59
CA VAL A 53 13.49 19.53 9.56
C VAL A 53 12.11 19.89 10.11
N ALA A 54 11.72 19.34 11.26
CA ALA A 54 10.36 19.40 11.78
C ALA A 54 10.30 19.39 13.32
N ASP A 55 9.17 19.81 13.88
CA ASP A 55 8.79 19.48 15.27
C ASP A 55 8.19 18.08 15.25
N VAL A 56 8.99 17.07 15.63
CA VAL A 56 8.65 15.66 15.48
C VAL A 56 8.14 15.07 16.79
N GLN A 57 6.93 14.52 16.75
CA GLN A 57 6.35 13.76 17.85
C GLN A 57 6.27 12.28 17.47
N ALA A 58 6.42 11.39 18.45
CA ALA A 58 6.35 9.94 18.24
C ALA A 58 5.22 9.33 19.05
N GLU A 59 4.61 8.28 18.49
CA GLU A 59 3.62 7.47 19.17
C GLU A 59 3.72 6.01 18.71
N GLN A 60 3.78 5.10 19.68
CA GLN A 60 3.70 3.66 19.43
C GLN A 60 2.23 3.20 19.35
N LEU A 61 1.72 3.00 18.13
CA LEU A 61 0.33 2.56 17.92
C LEU A 61 0.18 1.04 17.97
N ARG A 62 1.14 0.31 17.39
CA ARG A 62 1.22 -1.17 17.38
C ARG A 62 2.68 -1.62 17.41
N GLN A 63 2.94 -2.86 17.80
CA GLN A 63 4.27 -3.47 17.76
C GLN A 63 4.19 -4.87 17.14
N LEU A 64 3.86 -4.92 15.85
CA LEU A 64 3.61 -6.16 15.11
C LEU A 64 4.59 -6.32 13.94
N PRO A 65 4.94 -7.56 13.55
CA PRO A 65 5.51 -7.79 12.23
C PRO A 65 4.47 -7.44 11.17
N SER A 66 4.90 -6.89 10.03
CA SER A 66 4.00 -6.45 8.96
C SER A 66 3.11 -7.56 8.41
N ALA A 67 3.59 -8.79 8.42
CA ALA A 67 2.82 -9.98 8.03
C ALA A 67 1.67 -10.34 8.98
N ALA A 68 1.65 -9.77 10.19
CA ALA A 68 0.58 -9.96 11.18
C ALA A 68 -0.40 -8.77 11.25
N LEU A 69 -0.19 -7.71 10.45
CA LEU A 69 -1.12 -6.58 10.40
C LEU A 69 -2.44 -7.02 9.78
N THR A 70 -3.54 -6.55 10.37
CA THR A 70 -4.89 -6.88 9.94
C THR A 70 -5.57 -5.66 9.31
N ARG A 71 -6.68 -5.90 8.60
CA ARG A 71 -7.55 -4.82 8.09
C ARG A 71 -8.05 -3.89 9.20
N ALA A 72 -8.29 -4.43 10.40
CA ALA A 72 -8.69 -3.64 11.56
C ALA A 72 -7.55 -2.72 12.02
N ASP A 73 -6.29 -3.17 11.98
CA ASP A 73 -5.13 -2.32 12.28
C ASP A 73 -4.99 -1.19 11.24
N LEU A 74 -5.27 -1.46 9.96
CA LEU A 74 -5.26 -0.43 8.92
C LEU A 74 -6.30 0.67 9.18
N LEU A 75 -7.56 0.29 9.48
CA LEU A 75 -8.59 1.27 9.84
C LEU A 75 -8.28 2.01 11.14
N ALA A 76 -7.73 1.33 12.14
CA ALA A 76 -7.30 1.98 13.39
C ALA A 76 -6.19 3.01 13.13
N THR A 77 -5.24 2.67 12.25
CA THR A 77 -4.17 3.58 11.82
C THR A 77 -4.75 4.78 11.07
N ALA A 78 -5.67 4.57 10.13
CA ALA A 78 -6.33 5.65 9.41
C ALA A 78 -7.08 6.62 10.34
N ARG A 79 -7.85 6.09 11.30
CA ARG A 79 -8.53 6.90 12.32
C ARG A 79 -7.55 7.72 13.14
N ARG A 80 -6.45 7.09 13.61
CA ARG A 80 -5.43 7.78 14.39
C ARG A 80 -4.75 8.89 13.59
N ILE A 81 -4.47 8.66 12.31
CA ILE A 81 -3.94 9.70 11.41
C ILE A 81 -4.91 10.89 11.35
N ILE A 82 -6.20 10.66 11.14
CA ILE A 82 -7.22 11.72 11.09
C ILE A 82 -7.23 12.52 12.41
N GLU A 83 -7.28 11.83 13.56
CA GLU A 83 -7.28 12.48 14.87
C GLU A 83 -6.05 13.37 15.11
N VAL A 84 -4.86 12.90 14.69
CA VAL A 84 -3.60 13.63 14.81
C VAL A 84 -3.58 14.86 13.91
N LEU A 85 -4.06 14.73 12.67
CA LEU A 85 -4.18 15.84 11.74
C LEU A 85 -5.21 16.88 12.21
N ASP A 86 -6.35 16.43 12.76
CA ASP A 86 -7.39 17.30 13.33
C ASP A 86 -6.90 18.02 14.61
N ALA A 87 -6.00 17.40 15.37
CA ALA A 87 -5.30 18.03 16.50
C ALA A 87 -4.23 19.05 16.05
N GLY A 88 -4.02 19.20 14.74
CA GLY A 88 -3.20 20.23 14.12
C GLY A 88 -1.85 19.75 13.59
N ALA A 89 -1.53 18.46 13.58
CA ALA A 89 -0.33 18.01 12.88
C ALA A 89 -0.39 18.41 11.39
N ASP A 90 0.74 18.84 10.85
CA ASP A 90 0.85 19.25 9.44
C ASP A 90 0.99 18.04 8.51
N ALA A 91 1.58 16.94 9.02
CA ALA A 91 1.77 15.69 8.31
C ALA A 91 1.96 14.50 9.27
N VAL A 92 1.84 13.28 8.74
CA VAL A 92 2.08 12.04 9.48
C VAL A 92 3.10 11.16 8.76
N VAL A 93 4.02 10.57 9.51
CA VAL A 93 4.89 9.47 9.05
C VAL A 93 4.45 8.19 9.75
N VAL A 94 4.28 7.10 9.00
CA VAL A 94 3.98 5.78 9.54
C VAL A 94 5.21 4.89 9.36
N THR A 95 5.72 4.33 10.45
CA THR A 95 6.83 3.36 10.39
C THR A 95 6.29 1.94 10.53
N GLN A 96 6.72 1.06 9.63
CA GLN A 96 6.22 -0.32 9.54
C GLN A 96 7.30 -1.30 9.06
N GLY A 97 7.05 -2.60 9.25
CA GLY A 97 7.74 -3.67 8.55
C GLY A 97 7.41 -3.66 7.05
N THR A 98 8.40 -4.02 6.24
CA THR A 98 8.36 -3.74 4.80
C THR A 98 7.49 -4.67 3.98
N ASP A 99 7.12 -5.85 4.48
CA ASP A 99 6.43 -6.87 3.69
C ASP A 99 5.05 -6.43 3.18
N THR A 100 4.37 -5.56 3.90
CA THR A 100 3.02 -5.10 3.57
C THR A 100 2.92 -3.58 3.44
N ILE A 101 4.04 -2.85 3.29
CA ILE A 101 3.99 -1.37 3.14
C ILE A 101 3.18 -0.96 1.90
N GLU A 102 3.32 -1.67 0.78
CA GLU A 102 2.56 -1.37 -0.44
C GLU A 102 1.04 -1.51 -0.25
N GLU A 103 0.63 -2.44 0.61
CA GLU A 103 -0.77 -2.71 0.94
C GLU A 103 -1.30 -1.69 1.95
N THR A 104 -0.55 -1.44 3.02
CA THR A 104 -0.90 -0.44 4.03
C THR A 104 -1.00 0.95 3.41
N ALA A 105 0.01 1.38 2.66
CA ALA A 105 0.03 2.70 2.04
C ALA A 105 -1.15 2.86 1.09
N PHE A 106 -1.46 1.84 0.27
CA PHE A 106 -2.58 1.90 -0.65
C PHE A 106 -3.93 1.93 0.08
N ALA A 107 -4.12 1.11 1.11
CA ALA A 107 -5.34 1.14 1.91
C ALA A 107 -5.54 2.50 2.59
N LEU A 108 -4.48 3.08 3.17
CA LEU A 108 -4.51 4.43 3.73
C LEU A 108 -4.84 5.49 2.67
N ASP A 109 -4.27 5.39 1.46
CA ASP A 109 -4.54 6.34 0.37
C ASP A 109 -6.02 6.36 -0.02
N LEU A 110 -6.66 5.18 0.02
CA LEU A 110 -8.07 5.02 -0.28
C LEU A 110 -9.00 5.55 0.80
N VAL A 111 -8.62 5.59 2.08
CA VAL A 111 -9.54 5.93 3.18
C VAL A 111 -9.29 7.28 3.83
N LEU A 112 -8.11 7.88 3.65
CA LEU A 112 -7.79 9.17 4.24
C LEU A 112 -8.32 10.31 3.36
N PRO A 113 -9.21 11.19 3.85
CA PRO A 113 -9.58 12.38 3.11
C PRO A 113 -8.51 13.46 3.30
N GLY A 114 -8.37 14.35 2.30
CA GLY A 114 -7.60 15.59 2.47
C GLY A 114 -6.20 15.62 1.86
N PRO A 115 -5.56 16.79 1.91
CA PRO A 115 -4.29 17.05 1.23
C PRO A 115 -3.03 16.90 2.11
N GLN A 116 -3.16 16.70 3.42
CA GLN A 116 -1.99 16.60 4.32
C GLN A 116 -1.11 15.40 3.92
N PRO A 117 0.22 15.57 3.88
CA PRO A 117 1.12 14.48 3.55
C PRO A 117 1.04 13.34 4.57
N VAL A 118 0.96 12.12 4.07
CA VAL A 118 1.12 10.90 4.87
C VAL A 118 2.16 10.04 4.20
N VAL A 119 3.26 9.74 4.91
CA VAL A 119 4.38 8.99 4.36
C VAL A 119 4.56 7.69 5.12
N VAL A 120 4.52 6.55 4.43
CA VAL A 120 4.81 5.24 5.01
C VAL A 120 6.26 4.87 4.70
N THR A 121 7.01 4.47 5.72
CA THR A 121 8.40 4.03 5.56
C THR A 121 8.75 2.89 6.52
N GLY A 122 9.98 2.40 6.44
CA GLY A 122 10.51 1.34 7.27
C GLY A 122 12.00 1.11 7.00
N ALA A 123 12.48 -0.11 7.25
CA ALA A 123 13.86 -0.49 7.01
C ALA A 123 13.93 -1.89 6.39
N MET A 124 14.79 -2.07 5.40
CA MET A 124 15.09 -3.38 4.82
C MET A 124 16.14 -4.14 5.63
N ARG A 125 16.99 -3.41 6.36
CA ARG A 125 18.04 -3.96 7.22
C ARG A 125 17.74 -3.64 8.70
N PRO A 126 17.95 -4.60 9.61
CA PRO A 126 17.78 -4.37 11.05
C PRO A 126 18.68 -3.25 11.58
N ALA A 127 18.30 -2.61 12.69
CA ALA A 127 19.02 -1.44 13.21
C ALA A 127 20.44 -1.74 13.74
N ASN A 128 20.76 -3.01 14.00
CA ASN A 128 22.04 -3.44 14.59
C ASN A 128 23.10 -3.90 13.56
N VAL A 129 22.85 -3.76 12.26
CA VAL A 129 23.80 -4.18 11.21
C VAL A 129 24.45 -2.99 10.49
N ALA A 130 25.65 -3.22 9.95
CA ALA A 130 26.30 -2.23 9.10
C ALA A 130 25.44 -1.93 7.85
N GLY A 131 25.26 -0.65 7.56
CA GLY A 131 24.40 -0.20 6.48
C GLY A 131 22.89 -0.33 6.76
N ALA A 132 22.49 -0.38 8.04
CA ALA A 132 21.09 -0.20 8.44
C ALA A 132 20.51 1.07 7.80
N ASP A 133 19.35 0.93 7.16
CA ASP A 133 18.70 1.97 6.36
C ASP A 133 17.59 2.70 7.12
N GLY A 134 17.21 2.23 8.31
CA GLY A 134 16.14 2.81 9.13
C GLY A 134 16.27 4.33 9.38
N PRO A 135 17.42 4.82 9.91
CA PRO A 135 17.60 6.26 10.13
C PRO A 135 17.50 7.10 8.85
N ALA A 136 18.11 6.64 7.75
CA ALA A 136 18.07 7.36 6.48
C ALA A 136 16.63 7.40 5.91
N SER A 137 15.92 6.27 5.94
CA SER A 137 14.53 6.16 5.51
C SER A 137 13.59 7.04 6.36
N LEU A 138 13.77 7.07 7.69
CA LEU A 138 12.96 7.90 8.57
C LEU A 138 13.22 9.39 8.34
N LEU A 139 14.47 9.81 8.22
CA LEU A 139 14.82 11.21 7.93
C LEU A 139 14.23 11.65 6.59
N ALA A 140 14.40 10.85 5.53
CA ALA A 140 13.83 11.13 4.21
C ALA A 140 12.30 11.19 4.25
N ALA A 141 11.64 10.29 4.99
CA ALA A 141 10.20 10.32 5.15
C ALA A 141 9.71 11.58 5.88
N VAL A 142 10.41 12.04 6.92
CA VAL A 142 10.09 13.29 7.64
C VAL A 142 10.34 14.52 6.76
N GLN A 143 11.42 14.55 5.97
CA GLN A 143 11.68 15.60 4.99
C GLN A 143 10.55 15.69 3.96
N VAL A 144 10.12 14.56 3.40
CA VAL A 144 8.99 14.50 2.45
C VAL A 144 7.69 14.92 3.12
N ALA A 145 7.41 14.45 4.33
CA ALA A 145 6.20 14.82 5.08
C ALA A 145 6.15 16.32 5.41
N ALA A 146 7.28 16.93 5.74
CA ALA A 146 7.41 18.35 6.02
C ALA A 146 7.40 19.24 4.75
N SER A 147 7.57 18.65 3.56
CA SER A 147 7.67 19.40 2.31
C SER A 147 6.29 19.86 1.81
N PRO A 148 6.10 21.16 1.52
CA PRO A 148 4.89 21.64 0.86
C PRO A 148 4.62 20.97 -0.49
N ALA A 149 5.66 20.49 -1.19
CA ALA A 149 5.53 19.82 -2.47
C ALA A 149 4.85 18.44 -2.37
N ALA A 150 4.84 17.81 -1.20
CA ALA A 150 4.15 16.54 -0.97
C ALA A 150 2.64 16.73 -0.71
N ARG A 151 2.18 17.96 -0.45
CA ARG A 151 0.78 18.25 -0.15
C ARG A 151 -0.10 17.92 -1.36
N GLY A 152 -1.15 17.12 -1.13
CA GLY A 152 -2.08 16.67 -2.16
C GLY A 152 -1.56 15.52 -3.04
N ALA A 153 -0.37 14.98 -2.76
CA ALA A 153 0.17 13.83 -3.49
C ALA A 153 -0.43 12.47 -3.07
N GLY A 154 -1.33 12.48 -2.08
CA GLY A 154 -1.91 11.27 -1.46
C GLY A 154 -0.97 10.66 -0.43
N VAL A 155 -1.17 9.38 -0.12
CA VAL A 155 -0.22 8.62 0.70
C VAL A 155 1.00 8.26 -0.14
N LEU A 156 2.17 8.47 0.45
CA LEU A 156 3.47 8.25 -0.18
C LEU A 156 4.22 7.11 0.51
N VAL A 157 5.11 6.46 -0.22
CA VAL A 157 6.11 5.54 0.32
C VAL A 157 7.49 6.07 0.00
N VAL A 158 8.35 6.17 1.01
CA VAL A 158 9.72 6.67 0.85
C VAL A 158 10.74 5.60 1.25
N PHE A 159 11.57 5.20 0.29
CA PHE A 159 12.68 4.25 0.44
C PHE A 159 13.80 4.59 -0.54
N ASP A 160 15.05 4.39 -0.14
CA ASP A 160 16.22 4.62 -1.01
C ASP A 160 16.17 6.02 -1.67
N GLU A 161 15.76 7.01 -0.87
CA GLU A 161 15.55 8.41 -1.25
C GLU A 161 14.53 8.63 -2.39
N GLN A 162 13.80 7.60 -2.81
CA GLN A 162 12.75 7.69 -3.82
C GLN A 162 11.37 7.89 -3.18
N ILE A 163 10.57 8.76 -3.80
CA ILE A 163 9.21 9.08 -3.37
C ILE A 163 8.24 8.34 -4.30
N HIS A 164 7.44 7.42 -3.76
CA HIS A 164 6.50 6.63 -4.55
C HIS A 164 5.05 6.94 -4.19
N ALA A 165 4.18 6.95 -5.20
CA ALA A 165 2.74 6.96 -4.97
C ALA A 165 2.29 5.61 -4.39
N ALA A 166 1.47 5.62 -3.32
CA ALA A 166 0.91 4.40 -2.74
C ALA A 166 0.18 3.50 -3.76
N SER A 167 -0.54 4.11 -4.71
CA SER A 167 -1.23 3.39 -5.78
C SER A 167 -0.32 2.68 -6.78
N ARG A 168 0.97 3.05 -6.85
CA ARG A 168 1.93 2.54 -7.87
C ARG A 168 3.07 1.74 -7.28
N VAL A 169 3.40 1.97 -6.01
CA VAL A 169 4.56 1.34 -5.35
C VAL A 169 4.37 -0.17 -5.18
N ARG A 170 5.46 -0.91 -5.32
CA ARG A 170 5.55 -2.34 -5.06
C ARG A 170 6.92 -2.71 -4.50
N LYS A 171 6.97 -3.60 -3.52
CA LYS A 171 8.17 -4.28 -3.04
C LYS A 171 8.59 -5.33 -4.08
N GLY A 172 9.53 -4.95 -4.95
CA GLY A 172 10.07 -5.78 -6.02
C GLY A 172 11.26 -6.66 -5.60
N ARG A 173 11.84 -6.43 -4.42
CA ARG A 173 13.00 -7.21 -3.90
C ARG A 173 12.80 -7.63 -2.44
N ALA A 174 13.34 -8.79 -2.08
CA ALA A 174 13.21 -9.33 -0.73
C ALA A 174 14.13 -8.64 0.31
N SER A 175 15.31 -8.14 -0.09
CA SER A 175 16.36 -7.71 0.85
C SER A 175 17.16 -6.44 0.46
N SER A 176 16.85 -5.82 -0.68
CA SER A 176 17.55 -4.62 -1.16
C SER A 176 17.02 -3.36 -0.49
N PRO A 177 17.84 -2.36 -0.09
CA PRO A 177 17.35 -1.04 0.32
C PRO A 177 16.45 -0.38 -0.74
N GLY A 178 16.84 -0.44 -2.01
CA GLY A 178 15.99 -0.10 -3.17
C GLY A 178 14.98 -1.19 -3.54
N ALA A 179 14.28 -1.76 -2.56
CA ALA A 179 13.30 -2.82 -2.80
C ALA A 179 11.97 -2.31 -3.37
N PHE A 180 11.61 -1.07 -3.05
CA PHE A 180 10.36 -0.48 -3.50
C PHE A 180 10.56 0.18 -4.87
N THR A 181 9.64 -0.09 -5.78
CA THR A 181 9.65 0.41 -7.16
C THR A 181 8.24 0.77 -7.57
N SER A 182 8.06 1.60 -8.59
CA SER A 182 6.76 1.88 -9.20
C SER A 182 6.79 1.47 -10.67
N PRO A 183 6.51 0.19 -10.99
CA PRO A 183 6.82 -0.39 -12.30
C PRO A 183 6.22 0.34 -13.51
N ASP A 184 5.01 0.90 -13.36
CA ASP A 184 4.28 1.53 -14.47
C ASP A 184 4.65 3.00 -14.70
N THR A 185 5.13 3.70 -13.68
CA THR A 185 5.25 5.17 -13.69
C THR A 185 6.62 5.69 -13.29
N GLY A 186 7.44 4.86 -12.64
CA GLY A 186 8.58 5.34 -11.86
C GLY A 186 8.15 6.06 -10.57
N PRO A 187 9.11 6.45 -9.73
CA PRO A 187 8.86 7.28 -8.55
C PRO A 187 8.29 8.66 -8.96
N LEU A 188 7.55 9.28 -8.05
CA LEU A 188 7.06 10.64 -8.17
C LEU A 188 8.17 11.69 -8.02
N GLY A 189 9.26 11.33 -7.35
CA GLY A 189 10.30 12.27 -6.95
C GLY A 189 11.43 11.62 -6.17
N TRP A 190 12.36 12.46 -5.72
CA TRP A 190 13.54 12.07 -4.97
C TRP A 190 13.83 13.04 -3.84
N VAL A 191 14.50 12.56 -2.80
CA VAL A 191 15.21 13.37 -1.83
C VAL A 191 16.67 13.43 -2.28
N VAL A 192 17.22 14.62 -2.50
CA VAL A 192 18.61 14.79 -2.98
C VAL A 192 19.30 15.80 -2.09
N GLU A 193 20.38 15.38 -1.43
CA GLU A 193 21.11 16.23 -0.48
C GLU A 193 20.20 16.82 0.62
N GLY A 194 19.15 16.10 0.99
CA GLY A 194 18.15 16.52 1.97
C GLY A 194 17.01 17.39 1.43
N GLU A 195 17.04 17.74 0.14
CA GLU A 195 16.00 18.53 -0.53
C GLU A 195 14.97 17.63 -1.22
N VAL A 196 13.69 17.98 -1.10
CA VAL A 196 12.57 17.19 -1.64
C VAL A 196 12.19 17.68 -3.02
N HIS A 197 12.35 16.82 -4.02
CA HIS A 197 12.01 17.09 -5.42
C HIS A 197 10.85 16.22 -5.90
N VAL A 198 9.62 16.75 -5.88
CA VAL A 198 8.44 16.09 -6.46
C VAL A 198 8.33 16.49 -7.94
N LEU A 199 8.49 15.53 -8.85
CA LEU A 199 8.46 15.74 -10.31
C LEU A 199 7.11 15.37 -10.94
N ALA A 200 6.33 14.51 -10.27
CA ALA A 200 5.01 14.10 -10.70
C ALA A 200 4.06 13.96 -9.50
N VAL A 201 2.76 14.16 -9.74
CA VAL A 201 1.70 13.85 -8.77
C VAL A 201 0.66 12.95 -9.44
N PRO A 202 0.07 11.97 -8.71
CA PRO A 202 -0.96 11.13 -9.29
C PRO A 202 -2.16 11.97 -9.78
N SER A 203 -2.53 11.82 -11.05
CA SER A 203 -3.59 12.62 -11.68
C SER A 203 -5.00 12.28 -11.19
N ARG A 204 -5.17 11.10 -10.56
CA ARG A 204 -6.46 10.59 -10.07
C ARG A 204 -6.26 9.90 -8.73
N ARG A 205 -6.44 10.66 -7.65
CA ARG A 205 -6.60 10.12 -6.31
C ARG A 205 -8.09 9.91 -6.04
N ARG A 206 -8.46 8.75 -5.50
CA ARG A 206 -9.83 8.46 -5.09
C ARG A 206 -9.86 8.04 -3.63
N THR A 207 -10.84 8.56 -2.91
CA THR A 207 -11.18 8.10 -1.58
C THR A 207 -12.45 7.25 -1.69
N VAL A 208 -12.45 6.06 -1.11
CA VAL A 208 -13.64 5.21 -1.06
C VAL A 208 -14.70 5.84 -0.14
N PRO A 209 -16.00 5.50 -0.30
CA PRO A 209 -17.01 5.90 0.67
C PRO A 209 -16.71 5.30 2.06
N ASP A 210 -17.44 5.78 3.07
CA ASP A 210 -17.25 5.36 4.46
C ASP A 210 -17.37 3.84 4.62
N VAL A 211 -16.33 3.26 5.21
CA VAL A 211 -16.18 1.80 5.36
C VAL A 211 -16.84 1.34 6.66
N ASP A 212 -17.79 0.41 6.57
CA ASP A 212 -18.35 -0.28 7.74
C ASP A 212 -17.32 -1.29 8.28
N ALA A 213 -16.84 -1.05 9.50
CA ALA A 213 -15.84 -1.90 10.14
C ALA A 213 -16.34 -3.33 10.43
N ALA A 214 -17.62 -3.48 10.82
CA ALA A 214 -18.21 -4.78 11.11
C ALA A 214 -18.46 -5.60 9.84
N LEU A 215 -18.69 -4.93 8.70
CA LEU A 215 -18.76 -5.56 7.40
C LEU A 215 -17.35 -5.91 6.87
N LEU A 216 -16.39 -5.01 7.02
CA LEU A 216 -14.99 -5.22 6.64
C LEU A 216 -14.39 -6.48 7.26
N GLU A 217 -14.68 -6.75 8.54
CA GLU A 217 -14.22 -7.96 9.23
C GLU A 217 -14.75 -9.26 8.61
N ARG A 218 -15.98 -9.22 8.07
CA ARG A 218 -16.67 -10.40 7.53
C ARG A 218 -16.36 -10.67 6.07
N ILE A 219 -16.13 -9.62 5.27
CA ILE A 219 -15.88 -9.74 3.84
C ILE A 219 -14.64 -10.62 3.58
N ARG A 220 -14.76 -11.51 2.61
CA ARG A 220 -13.71 -12.41 2.14
C ARG A 220 -13.48 -12.19 0.66
N VAL A 221 -12.32 -11.64 0.32
CA VAL A 221 -11.86 -11.50 -1.07
C VAL A 221 -10.63 -12.37 -1.30
N GLY A 222 -10.76 -13.30 -2.24
CA GLY A 222 -9.71 -14.24 -2.62
C GLY A 222 -8.80 -13.68 -3.71
N VAL A 223 -7.59 -14.21 -3.80
CA VAL A 223 -6.70 -14.02 -4.96
C VAL A 223 -6.36 -15.39 -5.51
N LEU A 224 -6.67 -15.61 -6.78
CA LEU A 224 -6.38 -16.85 -7.51
C LEU A 224 -5.24 -16.60 -8.51
N PRO A 225 -4.00 -17.02 -8.20
CA PRO A 225 -2.91 -17.03 -9.16
C PRO A 225 -3.09 -18.15 -10.17
N VAL A 226 -3.26 -17.79 -11.45
CA VAL A 226 -3.36 -18.78 -12.53
C VAL A 226 -1.97 -19.33 -12.83
N GLN A 227 -1.89 -20.65 -12.93
CA GLN A 227 -0.62 -21.39 -13.07
C GLN A 227 -0.48 -22.07 -14.44
N LEU A 228 0.76 -22.48 -14.75
CA LEU A 228 0.99 -23.29 -15.93
C LEU A 228 0.37 -24.66 -15.65
N ASP A 229 -0.38 -25.20 -16.60
CA ASP A 229 -1.13 -26.45 -16.44
C ASP A 229 -2.20 -26.38 -15.33
N ASP A 230 -2.81 -25.20 -15.16
CA ASP A 230 -3.92 -25.00 -14.22
C ASP A 230 -5.17 -25.74 -14.68
N ASP A 231 -5.57 -26.74 -13.89
CA ASP A 231 -6.70 -27.64 -14.13
C ASP A 231 -8.00 -27.18 -13.45
N GLY A 232 -7.97 -26.05 -12.75
CA GLY A 232 -9.12 -25.50 -12.03
C GLY A 232 -9.28 -25.98 -10.59
N LEU A 233 -8.41 -26.88 -10.09
CA LEU A 233 -8.50 -27.37 -8.72
C LEU A 233 -8.49 -26.25 -7.67
N LEU A 234 -7.65 -25.23 -7.87
CA LEU A 234 -7.59 -24.07 -6.97
C LEU A 234 -8.85 -23.20 -7.07
N LEU A 235 -9.43 -23.06 -8.27
CA LEU A 235 -10.68 -22.34 -8.45
C LEU A 235 -11.82 -23.04 -7.72
N ASP A 236 -11.95 -24.36 -7.85
CA ASP A 236 -12.94 -25.16 -7.12
C ASP A 236 -12.80 -25.02 -5.61
N ALA A 237 -11.57 -25.07 -5.10
CA ALA A 237 -11.29 -24.89 -3.67
C ALA A 237 -11.65 -23.48 -3.19
N VAL A 238 -11.41 -22.46 -4.00
CA VAL A 238 -11.77 -21.07 -3.70
C VAL A 238 -13.28 -20.85 -3.76
N VAL A 239 -13.99 -21.46 -4.71
CA VAL A 239 -15.46 -21.36 -4.81
C VAL A 239 -16.16 -22.19 -3.73
N GLY A 240 -15.45 -23.16 -3.15
CA GLY A 240 -15.92 -23.97 -2.04
C GLY A 240 -16.40 -23.15 -0.84
N LEU A 241 -17.37 -23.70 -0.13
CA LEU A 241 -17.87 -23.12 1.11
C LEU A 241 -17.00 -23.58 2.29
N ASP A 242 -16.81 -22.71 3.27
CA ASP A 242 -16.19 -23.09 4.55
C ASP A 242 -17.12 -23.98 5.40
N ARG A 243 -16.67 -24.31 6.61
CA ARG A 243 -17.41 -25.17 7.56
C ARG A 243 -18.78 -24.61 7.97
N ASP A 244 -18.98 -23.30 7.86
CA ASP A 244 -20.23 -22.62 8.17
C ASP A 244 -21.09 -22.39 6.91
N GLY A 245 -20.69 -22.95 5.76
CA GLY A 245 -21.37 -22.74 4.50
C GLY A 245 -21.07 -21.37 3.86
N ARG A 246 -19.99 -20.69 4.26
CA ARG A 246 -19.62 -19.36 3.73
C ARG A 246 -18.49 -19.45 2.70
N GLY A 247 -18.73 -18.92 1.50
CA GLY A 247 -17.75 -18.77 0.44
C GLY A 247 -17.02 -17.41 0.48
N PHE A 248 -16.41 -17.04 -0.64
CA PHE A 248 -15.87 -15.70 -0.87
C PHE A 248 -16.96 -14.74 -1.36
N ASP A 249 -16.88 -13.48 -0.94
CA ASP A 249 -17.75 -12.41 -1.40
C ASP A 249 -17.28 -11.83 -2.74
N ALA A 250 -16.00 -11.99 -3.07
CA ALA A 250 -15.43 -11.65 -4.37
C ALA A 250 -14.10 -12.38 -4.63
N LEU A 251 -13.68 -12.38 -5.90
CA LEU A 251 -12.42 -12.99 -6.34
C LEU A 251 -11.59 -12.02 -7.17
N VAL A 252 -10.27 -12.02 -6.98
CA VAL A 252 -9.30 -11.42 -7.89
C VAL A 252 -8.52 -12.53 -8.58
N VAL A 253 -8.49 -12.52 -9.91
CA VAL A 253 -7.75 -13.49 -10.72
C VAL A 253 -6.43 -12.86 -11.16
N GLU A 254 -5.31 -13.49 -10.82
CA GLU A 254 -3.95 -13.16 -11.29
C GLU A 254 -3.66 -13.95 -12.57
N ALA A 255 -4.14 -13.43 -13.71
CA ALA A 255 -4.04 -14.10 -15.01
C ALA A 255 -2.68 -13.88 -15.70
N PHE A 256 -2.39 -14.63 -16.76
CA PHE A 256 -1.15 -14.52 -17.51
C PHE A 256 -1.08 -13.27 -18.39
N GLY A 257 0.09 -12.65 -18.49
CA GLY A 257 0.38 -11.61 -19.48
C GLY A 257 -0.69 -10.53 -19.51
N GLY A 258 -1.31 -10.32 -20.68
CA GLY A 258 -2.42 -9.38 -20.88
C GLY A 258 -3.78 -9.85 -20.35
N GLY A 259 -3.85 -10.73 -19.33
CA GLY A 259 -5.10 -11.18 -18.72
C GLY A 259 -5.68 -12.47 -19.30
N ASN A 260 -4.83 -13.43 -19.68
CA ASN A 260 -5.25 -14.71 -20.26
C ASN A 260 -5.28 -15.85 -19.24
N VAL A 261 -6.22 -16.78 -19.40
CA VAL A 261 -6.36 -18.01 -18.61
C VAL A 261 -6.50 -19.25 -19.51
N PRO A 262 -6.25 -20.48 -19.01
CA PRO A 262 -6.58 -21.69 -19.76
C PRO A 262 -8.07 -21.74 -20.15
N PRO A 263 -8.41 -22.21 -21.37
CA PRO A 263 -9.81 -22.30 -21.82
C PRO A 263 -10.73 -23.07 -20.88
N SER A 264 -10.20 -24.06 -20.15
CA SER A 264 -10.94 -24.85 -19.15
C SER A 264 -11.54 -23.98 -18.04
N LEU A 265 -10.89 -22.90 -17.65
CA LEU A 265 -11.34 -22.05 -16.53
C LEU A 265 -12.44 -21.06 -16.93
N VAL A 266 -12.68 -20.85 -18.23
CA VAL A 266 -13.59 -19.79 -18.72
C VAL A 266 -15.01 -20.01 -18.24
N GLY A 267 -15.52 -21.24 -18.38
CA GLY A 267 -16.89 -21.58 -17.98
C GLY A 267 -17.13 -21.33 -16.50
N ASP A 268 -16.19 -21.75 -15.66
CA ASP A 268 -16.31 -21.65 -14.20
C ASP A 268 -16.15 -20.20 -13.73
N LEU A 269 -15.21 -19.45 -14.31
CA LEU A 269 -15.04 -18.02 -14.01
C LEU A 269 -16.26 -17.20 -14.48
N ALA A 270 -16.81 -17.49 -15.66
CA ALA A 270 -18.02 -16.85 -16.15
C ALA A 270 -19.22 -17.14 -15.23
N SER A 271 -19.40 -18.41 -14.85
CA SER A 271 -20.44 -18.83 -13.91
C SER A 271 -20.28 -18.16 -12.55
N LEU A 272 -19.05 -18.06 -12.03
CA LEU A 272 -18.74 -17.37 -10.78
C LEU A 272 -19.04 -15.87 -10.87
N ALA A 273 -18.66 -15.24 -11.99
CA ALA A 273 -18.91 -13.83 -12.23
C ALA A 273 -20.40 -13.51 -12.20
N THR A 274 -21.32 -14.43 -12.52
CA THR A 274 -22.76 -14.17 -12.36
C THR A 274 -23.20 -14.03 -10.89
N ARG A 275 -22.45 -14.59 -9.94
CA ARG A 275 -22.81 -14.70 -8.52
C ARG A 275 -22.08 -13.68 -7.64
N ILE A 276 -20.79 -13.47 -7.88
CA ILE A 276 -19.94 -12.55 -7.11
C ILE A 276 -19.08 -11.69 -8.05
N PRO A 277 -18.58 -10.53 -7.61
CA PRO A 277 -17.60 -9.77 -8.38
C PRO A 277 -16.31 -10.59 -8.59
N VAL A 278 -15.85 -10.64 -9.84
CA VAL A 278 -14.58 -11.26 -10.21
C VAL A 278 -13.74 -10.24 -10.96
N VAL A 279 -12.62 -9.82 -10.37
CA VAL A 279 -11.69 -8.83 -10.95
C VAL A 279 -10.55 -9.55 -11.64
N LEU A 280 -10.30 -9.23 -12.90
CA LEU A 280 -9.22 -9.78 -13.72
C LEU A 280 -8.00 -8.86 -13.66
N THR A 281 -6.91 -9.34 -13.07
CA THR A 281 -5.60 -8.67 -13.03
C THR A 281 -4.54 -9.54 -13.70
N THR A 282 -3.28 -9.08 -13.69
CA THR A 282 -2.16 -9.81 -14.26
C THR A 282 -1.12 -10.17 -13.20
N ARG A 283 -0.61 -11.42 -13.25
CA ARG A 283 0.48 -11.88 -12.37
C ARG A 283 1.85 -11.29 -12.70
N THR A 284 1.96 -10.51 -13.78
CA THR A 284 3.21 -9.83 -14.16
C THR A 284 3.60 -8.75 -13.14
N GLY A 285 2.60 -8.21 -12.42
CA GLY A 285 2.80 -7.16 -11.42
C GLY A 285 3.04 -5.77 -11.98
N ALA A 286 2.78 -5.56 -13.28
CA ALA A 286 2.81 -4.28 -13.97
C ALA A 286 1.92 -4.32 -15.22
N GLY A 287 1.35 -3.19 -15.61
CA GLY A 287 0.50 -3.06 -16.80
C GLY A 287 -0.94 -3.53 -16.60
N MET A 288 -1.73 -3.36 -17.66
CA MET A 288 -3.17 -3.65 -17.67
C MET A 288 -3.49 -4.96 -18.40
N VAL A 289 -4.63 -5.54 -18.06
CA VAL A 289 -5.24 -6.61 -18.85
C VAL A 289 -5.76 -6.05 -20.18
N HIS A 290 -5.62 -6.82 -21.25
CA HIS A 290 -6.03 -6.45 -22.59
C HIS A 290 -7.51 -6.80 -22.81
N THR A 291 -8.33 -5.80 -23.11
CA THR A 291 -9.78 -5.97 -23.31
C THR A 291 -10.20 -6.07 -24.78
N ALA A 292 -9.25 -5.92 -25.72
CA ALA A 292 -9.53 -5.91 -27.17
C ALA A 292 -8.54 -6.73 -28.03
N THR A 293 -7.47 -7.30 -27.45
CA THR A 293 -6.37 -7.90 -28.23
C THR A 293 -6.57 -9.38 -28.53
N TYR A 294 -6.86 -10.20 -27.51
CA TYR A 294 -6.91 -11.66 -27.64
C TYR A 294 -8.34 -12.17 -27.57
N GLY A 295 -8.89 -12.57 -28.73
CA GLY A 295 -10.27 -13.06 -28.89
C GLY A 295 -10.42 -14.59 -28.98
N TYR A 296 -9.46 -15.36 -28.47
CA TYR A 296 -9.58 -16.81 -28.36
C TYR A 296 -10.17 -17.19 -26.98
N PRO A 297 -10.73 -18.42 -26.80
CA PRO A 297 -11.26 -18.85 -25.51
C PRO A 297 -10.26 -18.69 -24.37
N GLY A 298 -10.61 -17.93 -23.34
CA GLY A 298 -9.72 -17.63 -22.21
C GLY A 298 -8.79 -16.44 -22.41
N GLY A 299 -8.88 -15.74 -23.55
CA GLY A 299 -8.28 -14.42 -23.72
C GLY A 299 -9.00 -13.33 -22.91
N GLY A 300 -8.31 -12.24 -22.59
CA GLY A 300 -8.89 -11.14 -21.81
C GLY A 300 -10.19 -10.56 -22.39
N VAL A 301 -10.37 -10.57 -23.72
CA VAL A 301 -11.63 -10.13 -24.37
C VAL A 301 -12.80 -11.03 -23.97
N ASP A 302 -12.57 -12.34 -23.96
CA ASP A 302 -13.57 -13.36 -23.67
C ASP A 302 -14.02 -13.27 -22.20
N LEU A 303 -13.06 -13.15 -21.29
CA LEU A 303 -13.31 -13.03 -19.85
C LEU A 303 -14.07 -11.75 -19.48
N VAL A 304 -13.72 -10.62 -20.08
CA VAL A 304 -14.44 -9.35 -19.83
C VAL A 304 -15.87 -9.43 -20.38
N ARG A 305 -16.08 -10.02 -21.56
CA ARG A 305 -17.43 -10.29 -22.08
C ARG A 305 -18.22 -11.26 -21.21
N ALA A 306 -17.54 -12.18 -20.54
CA ALA A 306 -18.13 -13.10 -19.58
C ALA A 306 -18.49 -12.44 -18.22
N GLY A 307 -18.24 -11.15 -18.05
CA GLY A 307 -18.64 -10.37 -16.88
C GLY A 307 -17.55 -10.17 -15.83
N LEU A 308 -16.29 -10.52 -16.12
CA LEU A 308 -15.17 -10.18 -15.26
C LEU A 308 -14.84 -8.68 -15.38
N ILE A 309 -14.50 -8.07 -14.25
CA ILE A 309 -14.14 -6.65 -14.15
C ILE A 309 -12.64 -6.50 -14.48
N PRO A 310 -12.23 -5.75 -15.50
CA PRO A 310 -10.82 -5.44 -15.73
C PRO A 310 -10.25 -4.68 -14.52
N GLY A 311 -9.14 -5.14 -13.94
CA GLY A 311 -8.52 -4.50 -12.77
C GLY A 311 -7.72 -3.23 -13.04
N GLY A 312 -7.74 -2.73 -14.28
CA GLY A 312 -6.98 -1.57 -14.71
C GLY A 312 -5.48 -1.73 -14.47
N TRP A 313 -4.88 -0.73 -13.83
CA TRP A 313 -3.45 -0.70 -13.49
C TRP A 313 -3.12 -1.31 -12.12
N LEU A 314 -4.10 -1.86 -11.40
CA LEU A 314 -3.84 -2.43 -10.10
C LEU A 314 -3.33 -3.87 -10.24
N ASP A 315 -2.24 -4.17 -9.54
CA ASP A 315 -1.87 -5.55 -9.24
C ASP A 315 -2.94 -6.21 -8.35
N ALA A 316 -2.91 -7.53 -8.21
CA ALA A 316 -3.93 -8.25 -7.48
C ALA A 316 -4.01 -7.93 -5.99
N ARG A 317 -2.90 -7.55 -5.35
CA ARG A 317 -2.87 -7.22 -3.92
C ARG A 317 -3.65 -5.94 -3.69
N LYS A 318 -3.38 -4.92 -4.51
CA LYS A 318 -4.12 -3.66 -4.48
C LYS A 318 -5.56 -3.82 -4.94
N ALA A 319 -5.82 -4.57 -6.02
CA ALA A 319 -7.17 -4.83 -6.48
C ALA A 319 -8.02 -5.53 -5.41
N ARG A 320 -7.45 -6.50 -4.69
CA ARG A 320 -8.09 -7.18 -3.56
C ARG A 320 -8.45 -6.20 -2.44
N LEU A 321 -7.55 -5.29 -2.09
CA LEU A 321 -7.79 -4.29 -1.05
C LEU A 321 -8.87 -3.30 -1.45
N LEU A 322 -8.80 -2.74 -2.66
CA LEU A 322 -9.82 -1.83 -3.18
C LEU A 322 -11.19 -2.52 -3.18
N LEU A 323 -11.28 -3.73 -3.73
CA LEU A 323 -12.53 -4.49 -3.78
C LEU A 323 -13.07 -4.77 -2.37
N THR A 324 -12.20 -5.15 -1.44
CA THR A 324 -12.57 -5.38 -0.04
C THR A 324 -13.16 -4.11 0.60
N LEU A 325 -12.54 -2.95 0.39
CA LEU A 325 -12.99 -1.67 0.96
C LEU A 325 -14.30 -1.19 0.32
N LEU A 326 -14.45 -1.33 -1.00
CA LEU A 326 -15.69 -0.96 -1.71
C LEU A 326 -16.88 -1.81 -1.26
N LEU A 327 -16.70 -3.13 -1.12
CA LEU A 327 -17.73 -4.01 -0.59
C LEU A 327 -18.08 -3.64 0.85
N ALA A 328 -17.07 -3.30 1.67
CA ALA A 328 -17.27 -2.88 3.05
C ALA A 328 -17.93 -1.49 3.18
N ALA A 329 -17.83 -0.67 2.12
CA ALA A 329 -18.53 0.60 1.99
C ALA A 329 -19.92 0.47 1.35
N GLY A 330 -20.37 -0.76 1.05
CA GLY A 330 -21.69 -1.04 0.49
C GLY A 330 -21.85 -0.62 -0.98
N VAL A 331 -20.74 -0.45 -1.72
CA VAL A 331 -20.77 -0.08 -3.14
C VAL A 331 -21.43 -1.19 -3.95
N GLY A 332 -22.40 -0.80 -4.79
CA GLY A 332 -23.18 -1.72 -5.60
C GLY A 332 -22.31 -2.42 -6.67
N ARG A 333 -22.67 -3.66 -7.00
CA ARG A 333 -21.92 -4.48 -7.95
C ARG A 333 -21.72 -3.81 -9.32
N ASP A 334 -22.73 -3.10 -9.81
CA ASP A 334 -22.69 -2.43 -11.11
C ASP A 334 -21.76 -1.20 -11.13
N GLU A 335 -21.46 -0.64 -9.94
CA GLU A 335 -20.58 0.51 -9.78
C GLU A 335 -19.11 0.10 -9.60
N LEU A 336 -18.84 -1.15 -9.17
CA LEU A 336 -17.49 -1.62 -8.87
C LEU A 336 -16.52 -1.43 -10.04
N ALA A 337 -16.97 -1.67 -11.27
CA ALA A 337 -16.12 -1.54 -12.45
C ALA A 337 -15.56 -0.12 -12.66
N GLU A 338 -16.29 0.91 -12.21
CA GLU A 338 -15.89 2.31 -12.35
C GLU A 338 -14.69 2.68 -11.45
N TRP A 339 -14.36 1.83 -10.48
CA TRP A 339 -13.23 2.03 -9.57
C TRP A 339 -11.92 1.44 -10.09
N PHE A 340 -11.97 0.61 -11.14
CA PHE A 340 -10.79 -0.04 -11.73
C PHE A 340 -10.33 0.59 -13.07
N VAL A 341 -10.80 1.80 -13.40
CA VAL A 341 -10.40 2.61 -14.58
C VAL A 341 -9.27 3.58 -14.31
#